data_AF-A0A6I5CR90-F1
#
_entry.id   AF-A0A6I5CR90-F1
#
_cell.length_a   1.000
_cell.length_b   1.000
_cell.length_c   1.000
_cell.angle_alpha   90.00
_cell.angle_beta   90.00
_cell.angle_gamma   90.00
#
_symmetry.space_group_name_H-M   'P 1'
#
loop_
_entity.id
_entity.type
_entity.pdbx_description
1 polymer ?
#
loop_
_entity_poly.entity_id
_entity_poly.type
_entity_poly.pdbx_seq_one_letter_code
_entity_poly.pdbx_strand_id
1 'polypeptide(L)' 'MRLHRLDITAFGPFGGTQSVDFDALSAAGLFLLHGPTGAGKTSVLDAVCFALYGS' A
#
# COMPACT_ATOMS: atom_id res chain seq x y z
N MET A 1 1.35 -1.37 -16.60
CA MET A 1 2.10 -0.94 -15.39
C MET A 1 1.85 -1.98 -14.31
N ARG A 2 2.89 -2.41 -13.56
CA ARG A 2 2.78 -3.39 -12.46
C ARG A 2 3.51 -2.83 -11.24
N LEU A 3 2.86 -2.83 -10.08
CA LEU A 3 3.52 -2.50 -8.82
C LEU A 3 4.32 -3.71 -8.33
N HIS A 4 5.57 -3.47 -7.95
CA HIS A 4 6.46 -4.48 -7.37
C HIS A 4 6.64 -4.25 -5.87
N ARG A 5 6.88 -3.00 -5.46
CA ARG A 5 7.09 -2.63 -4.06
C ARG A 5 6.56 -1.24 -3.76
N LEU A 6 6.07 -1.05 -2.55
CA LEU A 6 5.74 0.25 -1.97
C LEU A 6 6.38 0.35 -0.59
N ASP A 7 7.15 1.40 -0.37
CA ASP A 7 7.69 1.77 0.93
C ASP A 7 7.08 3.12 1.33
N ILE A 8 6.42 3.17 2.49
CA ILE A 8 5.80 4.39 3.02
C ILE A 8 6.28 4.64 4.44
N THR A 9 6.47 5.91 4.80
CA THR A 9 6.82 6.32 6.17
C THR A 9 6.03 7.58 6.51
N ALA A 10 5.48 7.64 7.72
CA ALA A 10 4.68 8.76 8.19
C ALA A 10 3.53 9.13 7.22
N PHE A 11 2.81 8.12 6.71
CA PHE A 11 1.73 8.30 5.74
C PHE A 11 0.39 7.82 6.30
N GLY A 12 -0.58 8.73 6.44
CA GLY A 12 -1.88 8.40 7.03
C GLY A 12 -1.75 7.82 8.45
N PRO A 13 -2.33 6.64 8.75
CA PRO A 13 -2.19 5.99 10.06
C PRO A 13 -0.86 5.25 10.25
N PHE A 14 0.01 5.20 9.24
CA PHE A 14 1.29 4.51 9.30
C PHE A 14 2.40 5.47 9.78
N GLY A 15 2.55 5.60 11.10
CA GLY A 15 3.57 6.46 11.71
C GLY A 15 5.02 6.00 11.48
N GLY A 16 5.23 4.69 11.32
CA GLY A 16 6.54 4.10 10.99
C GLY A 16 6.67 3.69 9.53
N THR A 17 7.83 3.14 9.17
CA THR A 17 8.06 2.59 7.81
C THR A 17 7.28 1.29 7.62
N GLN A 18 6.50 1.23 6.55
CA GLN A 18 5.81 0.03 6.10
C GLN A 18 6.29 -0.32 4.69
N SER A 19 6.60 -1.59 4.47
CA SER A 19 7.02 -2.13 3.18
C SER A 19 6.01 -3.16 2.70
N VAL A 20 5.50 -2.97 1.49
CA VAL A 20 4.56 -3.87 0.82
C VAL A 20 5.23 -4.45 -0.41
N ASP A 21 5.42 -5.77 -0.42
CA ASP A 21 5.88 -6.53 -1.59
C ASP A 21 4.65 -7.03 -2.37
N PHE A 22 4.39 -6.40 -3.51
CA PHE A 22 3.26 -6.76 -4.36
C PHE A 22 3.54 -8.00 -5.21
N ASP A 23 4.79 -8.35 -5.45
CA ASP A 23 5.11 -9.59 -6.17
C ASP A 23 4.78 -10.80 -5.30
N ALA A 24 5.12 -10.74 -4.01
CA ALA A 24 4.73 -11.76 -3.05
C ALA A 24 3.20 -11.88 -2.91
N LEU A 25 2.49 -10.74 -2.83
CA LEU A 25 1.03 -10.72 -2.69
C LEU A 25 0.29 -11.17 -3.95
N SER A 26 0.79 -10.80 -5.14
CA SER A 26 0.16 -11.13 -6.43
C SER A 26 0.55 -12.50 -6.97
N ALA A 27 1.37 -13.29 -6.26
CA ALA A 27 1.78 -14.62 -6.67
C ALA A 27 0.58 -15.55 -6.98
N ALA A 28 -0.53 -15.38 -6.27
CA ALA A 28 -1.79 -16.12 -6.49
C ALA A 28 -2.77 -15.43 -7.46
N GLY A 29 -2.37 -14.32 -8.10
CA GLY A 29 -3.18 -13.55 -9.06
C GLY A 29 -4.15 -12.55 -8.43
N LEU A 30 -4.54 -12.72 -7.17
CA LEU A 30 -5.42 -11.81 -6.44
C LEU A 30 -5.04 -11.77 -4.95
N PHE A 31 -5.09 -10.58 -4.35
CA PHE A 31 -4.93 -10.39 -2.91
C PHE A 31 -6.00 -9.43 -2.36
N LEU A 32 -6.20 -9.47 -1.05
CA LEU A 32 -7.20 -8.68 -0.34
C LEU A 32 -6.54 -7.77 0.70
N LEU A 33 -6.92 -6.49 0.70
CA LEU A 33 -6.66 -5.58 1.82
C LEU A 33 -7.82 -5.66 2.81
N HIS A 34 -7.57 -6.21 4.01
CA HIS A 34 -8.59 -6.41 5.05
C HIS A 34 -8.17 -5.77 6.39
N GLY A 35 -9.15 -5.43 7.22
CA GLY A 35 -8.95 -4.84 8.55
C GLY A 35 -10.05 -3.85 8.94
N PRO A 36 -10.11 -3.40 10.21
CA PRO A 36 -11.13 -2.48 10.69
C PRO A 36 -11.07 -1.12 10.01
N THR A 37 -12.16 -0.33 10.11
CA THR A 37 -12.18 1.06 9.66
C THR A 37 -11.10 1.87 10.39
N GLY A 38 -10.38 2.72 9.67
CA GLY A 38 -9.25 3.48 10.22
C GLY A 38 -7.90 2.75 10.18
N ALA A 39 -7.84 1.45 9.84
CA ALA A 39 -6.59 0.69 9.79
C ALA A 39 -5.63 1.07 8.63
N GLY A 40 -6.00 2.02 7.76
CA GLY A 40 -5.11 2.49 6.68
C GLY A 40 -5.22 1.79 5.33
N LYS A 41 -6.25 0.94 5.12
CA LYS A 41 -6.47 0.25 3.83
C LYS A 41 -6.54 1.22 2.64
N THR A 42 -7.35 2.28 2.76
CA THR A 42 -7.44 3.34 1.73
C THR A 42 -6.12 4.09 1.62
N SER A 43 -5.46 4.37 2.75
CA SER A 43 -4.15 5.05 2.76
C SER A 43 -3.06 4.28 2.00
N VAL A 44 -3.10 2.95 1.95
CA VAL A 44 -2.19 2.18 1.09
C VAL A 44 -2.44 2.47 -0.40
N LEU A 45 -3.71 2.56 -0.81
CA LEU A 45 -4.07 2.90 -2.20
C LEU A 45 -3.72 4.35 -2.53
N ASP A 46 -3.99 5.28 -1.59
CA ASP A 46 -3.63 6.69 -1.73
C ASP A 46 -2.11 6.86 -1.86
N ALA A 47 -1.33 6.09 -1.10
CA ALA A 47 0.12 6.12 -1.18
C ALA A 47 0.64 5.64 -2.55
N VAL A 48 -0.01 4.64 -3.17
CA VAL A 48 0.32 4.22 -4.53
C VAL A 48 0.08 5.37 -5.51
N CYS A 49 -1.08 6.02 -5.43
CA CYS A 49 -1.40 7.17 -6.28
C CYS A 49 -0.40 8.30 -6.08
N PHE A 50 -0.15 8.68 -4.83
CA PHE A 50 0.78 9.74 -4.48
C PHE A 50 2.20 9.44 -4.96
N ALA A 51 2.70 8.22 -4.78
CA ALA A 51 4.05 7.84 -5.21
C ALA A 51 4.22 7.88 -6.74
N LEU A 52 3.16 7.59 -7.50
CA LEU A 52 3.21 7.56 -8.96
C LEU A 52 2.93 8.92 -9.61
N TYR A 53 2.08 9.74 -8.98
CA TYR A 53 1.51 10.93 -9.60
C TYR A 53 1.71 12.22 -8.80
N GLY A 54 2.17 12.14 -7.55
CA GLY A 54 2.46 13.30 -6.69
C GLY A 54 1.23 13.98 -6.07
N SER A 55 0.02 13.48 -6.33
CA SER A 55 -1.26 14.02 -5.84
C SER A 55 -2.27 12.91 -5.56
#